data_AF-A0A9P1EDW1-F1
#
_entry.id   AF-A0A9P1EDW1-F1
#
_cell.length_a   1.000
_cell.length_b   1.000
_cell.length_c   1.000
_cell.angle_alpha   90.00
_cell.angle_beta   90.00
_cell.angle_gamma   90.00
#
_symmetry.space_group_name_H-M   'P 1'
#
loop_
_entity.id
_entity.type
_entity.pdbx_description
1 polymer ?
#
loop_
_entity_poly.entity_id
_entity_poly.type
_entity_poly.pdbx_seq_one_letter_code
_entity_poly.pdbx_strand_id
1 'polypeptide(L)'
;MANRATKTDTLGSGTGNYGHGSIMRGVGAHKSTAGGVGRDSTAGLATSSRGFMAGEALRSGGRNDPEEFKSMGNEQYKKGNYFEALNLYDKAIAISPGNASYHCNRAAALIALKRLDEALWECEEAIRLDPSYVRAHHRLGSLFLCLGQVENARQHICFPGHQPQHIDMTKLERVEKHVGKCNDARRLRDWRGMLREADAAIASGADSSPQLFSCRAEALLKLSQLDDASSGQSIVPQIKPPLAASSSYFKSKIFGMLTEAYIYFVRAQVELALGRFENALKTIETARQIDPRNIEVSLLLSNMRLVSQARTRGNDLFKSERYTEACTAYSDGLRLDPSNSVLYCNRAACWYKLAQWEKSVSDCNQALHIQPSYTKALLRRAASNMKLELWAEAVRDYEVLRSELPNDKEVAESLFLAQVALKKSMGEEVCNLKFGGEVEIVSGLEQFRAAISSPGASVVHFKAAFNVQCWQISAFSDALCSKYPSINFLKVDVEDSPVIANAENVRTVPTFKIYKDGKRMKEMICPSPEELESSVRLYST
;
A
#
# COMPACT_ATOMS: atom_id res chain seq x y z
N MET A 1 -26.47 -36.31 -11.05
CA MET A 1 -25.08 -36.17 -10.57
C MET A 1 -24.45 -34.99 -11.29
N ALA A 2 -24.53 -33.79 -10.71
CA ALA A 2 -24.04 -32.57 -11.33
C ALA A 2 -22.62 -32.27 -10.81
N ASN A 3 -21.67 -32.22 -11.74
CA ASN A 3 -20.26 -31.89 -11.53
C ASN A 3 -20.13 -30.49 -10.91
N ARG A 4 -19.81 -30.43 -9.63
CA ARG A 4 -19.44 -29.19 -8.93
C ARG A 4 -18.00 -28.86 -9.34
N ALA A 5 -17.82 -27.83 -10.16
CA ALA A 5 -16.50 -27.37 -10.59
C ALA A 5 -15.66 -26.99 -9.36
N THR A 6 -14.65 -27.80 -9.04
CA THR A 6 -13.61 -27.49 -8.07
C THR A 6 -12.70 -26.40 -8.65
N LYS A 7 -12.89 -25.15 -8.22
CA LYS A 7 -11.95 -24.06 -8.51
C LYS A 7 -10.75 -24.12 -7.55
N THR A 8 -9.60 -23.75 -8.10
CA THR A 8 -8.27 -23.83 -7.51
C THR A 8 -8.05 -22.79 -6.41
N ASP A 9 -7.77 -23.25 -5.19
CA ASP A 9 -7.27 -22.39 -4.13
C ASP A 9 -5.92 -21.78 -4.57
N THR A 10 -5.93 -20.50 -4.90
CA THR A 10 -4.72 -19.79 -5.31
C THR A 10 -3.95 -19.35 -4.08
N LEU A 11 -2.74 -19.91 -3.93
CA LEU A 11 -1.80 -19.51 -2.88
C LEU A 11 -1.39 -18.04 -3.02
N GLY A 12 -1.04 -17.41 -1.90
CA GLY A 12 -0.64 -16.00 -1.88
C GLY A 12 0.66 -15.78 -2.66
N SER A 13 0.60 -15.00 -3.75
CA SER A 13 1.77 -14.59 -4.53
C SER A 13 2.58 -13.47 -3.86
N GLY A 14 2.04 -12.77 -2.86
CA GLY A 14 2.72 -11.67 -2.17
C GLY A 14 2.96 -10.42 -3.03
N THR A 15 2.47 -10.42 -4.27
CA THR A 15 2.54 -9.28 -5.18
C THR A 15 1.37 -8.35 -4.87
N GLY A 16 1.67 -7.19 -4.28
CA GLY A 16 0.66 -6.15 -4.04
C GLY A 16 -0.06 -5.76 -5.33
N ASN A 17 -1.37 -6.00 -5.33
CA ASN A 17 -2.41 -5.20 -5.97
C ASN A 17 -3.72 -5.66 -5.31
N TYR A 18 -4.06 -5.03 -4.19
CA TYR A 18 -5.37 -5.18 -3.57
C TYR A 18 -6.34 -4.35 -4.40
N GLY A 19 -6.87 -4.97 -5.44
CA GLY A 19 -7.75 -4.36 -6.41
C GLY A 19 -8.15 -5.37 -7.48
N HIS A 20 -9.42 -5.77 -7.44
CA HIS A 20 -10.19 -6.46 -8.47
C HIS A 20 -9.63 -7.75 -9.10
N GLY A 21 -10.24 -8.87 -8.70
CA GLY A 21 -10.37 -10.02 -9.58
C GLY A 21 -11.28 -9.68 -10.77
N SER A 22 -10.78 -9.89 -11.98
CA SER A 22 -11.57 -10.14 -13.18
C SER A 22 -10.71 -10.95 -14.15
N ILE A 23 -10.91 -12.27 -14.13
CA ILE A 23 -10.35 -13.20 -15.11
C ILE A 23 -11.24 -13.12 -16.36
N MET A 24 -10.76 -12.43 -17.40
CA MET A 24 -11.35 -12.55 -18.74
C MET A 24 -10.68 -13.72 -19.47
N ARG A 25 -11.49 -14.72 -19.82
CA ARG A 25 -11.12 -15.81 -20.73
C ARG A 25 -10.75 -15.23 -22.10
N GLY A 26 -9.60 -15.67 -22.62
CA GLY A 26 -9.18 -15.40 -23.99
C GLY A 26 -10.08 -16.11 -25.01
N VAL A 27 -10.32 -15.41 -26.12
CA VAL A 27 -10.90 -15.97 -27.34
C VAL A 27 -10.02 -15.55 -28.51
N GLY A 28 -9.57 -16.55 -29.26
CA GLY A 28 -9.50 -16.48 -30.72
C GLY A 28 -8.37 -15.67 -31.35
N ALA A 29 -7.29 -16.38 -31.70
CA ALA A 29 -6.35 -15.95 -32.72
C ALA A 29 -7.05 -15.77 -34.09
N HIS A 30 -6.76 -14.67 -34.78
CA HIS A 30 -6.86 -14.60 -36.24
C HIS A 30 -5.54 -14.10 -36.82
N LYS A 31 -4.92 -14.96 -37.64
CA LYS A 31 -3.83 -14.64 -38.56
C LYS A 31 -4.40 -13.86 -39.75
N SER A 32 -3.67 -12.86 -40.23
CA SER A 32 -3.69 -12.49 -41.64
C SER A 32 -2.33 -11.99 -42.09
N THR A 33 -1.99 -12.45 -43.28
CA THR A 33 -0.70 -12.48 -43.97
C THR A 33 -0.37 -11.21 -44.76
N ALA A 34 0.91 -11.12 -45.12
CA ALA A 34 1.60 -10.14 -45.94
C ALA A 34 0.96 -9.76 -47.29
N GLY A 35 1.32 -8.57 -47.80
CA GLY A 35 1.17 -8.22 -49.23
C GLY A 35 1.36 -6.74 -49.63
N GLY A 36 2.61 -6.28 -49.74
CA GLY A 36 3.17 -5.56 -50.90
C GLY A 36 2.61 -4.23 -51.47
N VAL A 37 3.50 -3.21 -51.43
CA VAL A 37 3.89 -2.24 -52.49
C VAL A 37 3.05 -0.98 -52.78
N GLY A 38 3.69 0.19 -52.60
CA GLY A 38 3.49 1.38 -53.47
C GLY A 38 3.64 2.77 -52.82
N ARG A 39 4.87 3.35 -52.91
CA ARG A 39 5.27 4.79 -53.11
C ARG A 39 4.26 5.92 -52.85
N ASP A 40 4.58 7.13 -52.38
CA ASP A 40 5.79 7.94 -52.19
C ASP A 40 5.39 9.15 -51.30
N SER A 41 6.37 9.88 -50.77
CA SER A 41 6.37 11.33 -50.40
C SER A 41 6.81 11.65 -48.97
N THR A 42 8.14 11.78 -48.82
CA THR A 42 8.84 12.93 -48.20
C THR A 42 8.30 13.53 -46.89
N ALA A 43 9.03 13.31 -45.79
CA ALA A 43 9.60 14.35 -44.91
C ALA A 43 10.13 13.70 -43.62
N GLY A 44 11.45 13.50 -43.55
CA GLY A 44 12.12 13.08 -42.32
C GLY A 44 12.43 14.29 -41.44
N LEU A 45 12.20 14.17 -40.13
CA LEU A 45 12.84 15.02 -39.12
C LEU A 45 13.18 14.16 -37.90
N ALA A 46 14.48 13.96 -37.77
CA ALA A 46 15.16 13.22 -36.73
C ALA A 46 15.40 14.11 -35.49
N THR A 47 15.36 13.45 -34.33
CA THR A 47 16.18 13.68 -33.14
C THR A 47 17.04 14.96 -33.10
N SER A 48 16.67 15.93 -32.25
CA SER A 48 17.56 17.03 -31.88
C SER A 48 18.34 16.70 -30.60
N SER A 49 19.52 16.14 -30.82
CA SER A 49 20.66 16.20 -29.92
C SER A 49 21.12 17.64 -29.69
N ARG A 50 21.67 17.88 -28.49
CA ARG A 50 22.51 19.02 -28.09
C ARG A 50 23.32 19.61 -29.24
N GLY A 51 23.19 20.91 -29.45
CA GLY A 51 24.05 21.70 -30.32
C GLY A 51 24.05 23.16 -29.86
N PHE A 52 25.24 23.62 -29.44
CA PHE A 52 25.56 25.03 -29.22
C PHE A 52 25.15 25.88 -30.43
N MET A 53 24.52 27.03 -30.19
CA MET A 53 24.51 28.15 -31.14
C MET A 53 24.91 29.43 -30.41
N ALA A 54 26.14 29.87 -30.70
CA ALA A 54 26.55 31.26 -30.59
C ALA A 54 25.99 32.01 -31.82
N GLY A 55 25.44 33.20 -31.59
CA GLY A 55 24.87 34.05 -32.64
C GLY A 55 24.09 35.23 -32.06
N GLU A 56 24.82 36.30 -31.74
CA GLU A 56 24.40 37.69 -31.49
C GLU A 56 23.25 38.18 -32.41
N ALA A 57 22.39 39.16 -32.09
CA ALA A 57 22.25 40.08 -30.97
C ALA A 57 20.83 40.68 -31.00
N LEU A 58 20.27 40.94 -29.82
CA LEU A 58 19.37 42.06 -29.59
C LEU A 58 19.85 42.75 -28.32
N ARG A 59 20.65 43.80 -28.52
CA ARG A 59 21.22 44.66 -27.49
C ARG A 59 20.10 45.46 -26.84
N SER A 60 19.69 45.04 -25.64
CA SER A 60 19.33 45.97 -24.57
C SER A 60 20.46 45.88 -23.53
N GLY A 61 21.17 46.98 -23.34
CA GLY A 61 22.37 47.05 -22.51
C GLY A 61 22.06 47.05 -21.02
N GLY A 62 21.84 45.88 -20.44
CA GLY A 62 22.02 45.64 -19.00
C GLY A 62 23.36 44.95 -18.79
N ARG A 63 24.20 45.44 -17.88
CA ARG A 63 25.44 44.74 -17.48
C ARG A 63 25.04 43.39 -16.89
N ASN A 64 25.51 42.28 -17.47
CA ASN A 64 25.39 40.96 -16.85
C ASN A 64 26.40 40.84 -15.70
N ASP A 65 26.18 41.62 -14.63
CA ASP A 65 27.01 41.59 -13.44
C ASP A 65 26.55 40.44 -12.52
N PRO A 66 27.39 39.43 -12.23
CA PRO A 66 27.03 38.35 -11.32
C PRO A 66 26.65 38.85 -9.91
N GLU A 67 27.19 39.99 -9.48
CA GLU A 67 26.84 40.62 -8.20
C GLU A 67 25.41 41.19 -8.19
N GLU A 68 24.93 41.70 -9.33
CA GLU A 68 23.55 42.16 -9.50
C GLU A 68 22.59 40.97 -9.42
N PHE A 69 22.88 39.88 -10.12
CA PHE A 69 22.09 38.64 -10.02
C PHE A 69 22.05 38.07 -8.59
N LYS A 70 23.19 38.08 -7.87
CA LYS A 70 23.22 37.71 -6.44
C LYS A 70 22.33 38.64 -5.61
N SER A 71 22.41 39.96 -5.82
CA SER A 71 21.63 40.94 -5.06
C SER A 71 20.13 40.76 -5.26
N MET A 72 19.70 40.61 -6.52
CA MET A 72 18.31 40.29 -6.87
C MET A 72 17.88 38.95 -6.27
N GLY A 73 18.74 37.93 -6.31
CA GLY A 73 18.47 36.62 -5.70
C GLY A 73 18.24 36.72 -4.19
N ASN A 74 19.07 37.51 -3.49
CA ASN A 74 18.92 37.76 -2.06
C ASN A 74 17.60 38.48 -1.74
N GLU A 75 17.16 39.39 -2.61
CA GLU A 75 15.88 40.09 -2.46
C GLU A 75 14.69 39.13 -2.63
N GLN A 76 14.72 38.29 -3.67
CA GLN A 76 13.69 37.26 -3.87
C GLN A 76 13.67 36.25 -2.73
N TYR A 77 14.84 35.87 -2.22
CA TYR A 77 14.95 34.98 -1.05
C TYR A 77 14.29 35.59 0.19
N LYS A 78 14.52 36.88 0.47
CA LYS A 78 13.87 37.60 1.58
C LYS A 78 12.35 37.70 1.41
N LYS A 79 11.87 37.76 0.16
CA LYS A 79 10.45 37.75 -0.19
C LYS A 79 9.80 36.36 -0.07
N GLY A 80 10.58 35.31 0.16
CA GLY A 80 10.11 33.92 0.18
C GLY A 80 9.99 33.25 -1.19
N ASN A 81 10.38 33.95 -2.27
CA ASN A 81 10.36 33.47 -3.64
C ASN A 81 11.63 32.64 -3.92
N TYR A 82 11.71 31.46 -3.31
CA TYR A 82 12.92 30.64 -3.32
C TYR A 82 13.27 30.07 -4.69
N PHE A 83 12.28 29.82 -5.56
CA PHE A 83 12.53 29.31 -6.90
C PHE A 83 13.15 30.39 -7.81
N GLU A 84 12.63 31.61 -7.76
CA GLU A 84 13.18 32.76 -8.46
C GLU A 84 14.57 33.11 -7.93
N ALA A 85 14.77 33.06 -6.60
CA ALA A 85 16.08 33.24 -5.99
C ALA A 85 17.09 32.20 -6.51
N LEU A 86 16.68 30.93 -6.59
CA LEU A 86 17.51 29.84 -7.12
C LEU A 86 17.94 30.12 -8.56
N ASN A 87 17.01 30.49 -9.45
CA ASN A 87 17.32 30.82 -10.85
C ASN A 87 18.28 32.01 -10.98
N LEU A 88 18.16 33.01 -10.09
CA LEU A 88 19.06 34.17 -10.07
C LEU A 88 20.47 33.78 -9.60
N TYR A 89 20.59 32.91 -8.61
CA TYR A 89 21.89 32.36 -8.20
C TYR A 89 22.52 31.49 -9.29
N ASP A 90 21.73 30.68 -10.01
CA ASP A 90 22.22 29.89 -11.15
C ASP A 90 22.83 30.79 -12.25
N LYS A 91 22.20 31.94 -12.54
CA LYS A 91 22.75 32.94 -13.46
C LYS A 91 24.06 33.54 -12.96
N ALA A 92 24.17 33.84 -11.66
CA ALA A 92 25.40 34.36 -11.06
C ALA A 92 26.55 33.35 -11.14
N ILE A 93 26.27 32.06 -10.85
CA ILE A 93 27.24 30.95 -10.93
C ILE A 93 27.67 30.71 -12.38
N ALA A 94 26.75 30.79 -13.35
CA ALA A 94 27.06 30.61 -14.76
C ALA A 94 28.09 31.65 -15.27
N ILE A 95 28.08 32.86 -14.70
CA ILE A 95 29.01 33.94 -15.06
C ILE A 95 30.33 33.81 -14.27
N SER A 96 30.26 33.49 -12.98
CA SER A 96 31.44 33.31 -12.13
C SER A 96 31.29 32.09 -11.22
N PRO A 97 31.73 30.91 -11.68
CA PRO A 97 31.58 29.65 -10.95
C PRO A 97 32.56 29.50 -9.78
N GLY A 98 33.57 30.37 -9.67
CA GLY A 98 34.58 30.31 -8.61
C GLY A 98 34.19 31.00 -7.30
N ASN A 99 32.98 31.56 -7.20
CA ASN A 99 32.58 32.36 -6.05
C ASN A 99 31.77 31.54 -5.03
N ALA A 100 32.40 31.21 -3.90
CA ALA A 100 31.81 30.46 -2.80
C ALA A 100 30.49 31.08 -2.25
N SER A 101 30.34 32.40 -2.32
CA SER A 101 29.16 33.10 -1.83
C SER A 101 27.90 32.72 -2.62
N TYR A 102 28.02 32.58 -3.94
CA TYR A 102 26.89 32.24 -4.81
C TYR A 102 26.41 30.81 -4.56
N HIS A 103 27.34 29.86 -4.45
CA HIS A 103 27.04 28.47 -4.07
C HIS A 103 26.36 28.38 -2.69
N CYS A 104 26.83 29.12 -1.69
CA CYS A 104 26.19 29.14 -0.37
C CYS A 104 24.81 29.80 -0.36
N ASN A 105 24.57 30.83 -1.18
CA ASN A 105 23.25 31.43 -1.35
C ASN A 105 22.28 30.48 -2.08
N ARG A 106 22.78 29.78 -3.11
CA ARG A 106 22.07 28.71 -3.80
C ARG A 106 21.66 27.60 -2.84
N ALA A 107 22.58 27.13 -2.00
CA ALA A 107 22.30 26.16 -0.94
C ALA A 107 21.19 26.65 0.01
N ALA A 108 21.19 27.93 0.39
CA ALA A 108 20.14 28.50 1.24
C ALA A 108 18.74 28.41 0.61
N ALA A 109 18.62 28.70 -0.70
CA ALA A 109 17.38 28.56 -1.45
C ALA A 109 16.93 27.09 -1.55
N LEU A 110 17.87 26.17 -1.80
CA LEU A 110 17.58 24.73 -1.86
C LEU A 110 17.11 24.16 -0.52
N ILE A 111 17.70 24.58 0.61
CA ILE A 111 17.24 24.23 1.96
C ILE A 111 15.79 24.69 2.16
N ALA A 112 15.47 25.93 1.79
CA ALA A 112 14.11 26.46 1.91
C ALA A 112 13.10 25.70 1.03
N LEU A 113 13.55 25.16 -0.11
CA LEU A 113 12.78 24.29 -1.00
C LEU A 113 12.76 22.80 -0.57
N LYS A 114 13.39 22.45 0.56
CA LYS A 114 13.55 21.06 1.06
C LYS A 114 14.30 20.12 0.09
N ARG A 115 15.13 20.67 -0.80
CA ARG A 115 16.03 19.93 -1.71
C ARG A 115 17.39 19.72 -1.04
N LEU A 116 17.38 18.92 0.03
CA LEU A 116 18.51 18.78 0.96
C LEU A 116 19.75 18.14 0.33
N ASP A 117 19.54 17.20 -0.60
CA ASP A 117 20.58 16.53 -1.39
C ASP A 117 21.38 17.52 -2.24
N GLU A 118 20.71 18.39 -2.97
CA GLU A 118 21.37 19.44 -3.75
C GLU A 118 22.00 20.51 -2.85
N ALA A 119 21.36 20.84 -1.73
CA ALA A 119 21.89 21.81 -0.78
C ALA A 119 23.20 21.34 -0.13
N LEU A 120 23.33 20.04 0.18
CA LEU A 120 24.58 19.46 0.69
C LEU A 120 25.72 19.69 -0.30
N TRP A 121 25.50 19.34 -1.56
CA TRP A 121 26.51 19.48 -2.62
C TRP A 121 26.97 20.94 -2.77
N GLU A 122 26.02 21.88 -2.80
CA GLU A 122 26.36 23.30 -2.92
C GLU A 122 27.13 23.85 -1.72
N CYS A 123 26.87 23.34 -0.52
CA CYS A 123 27.67 23.70 0.66
C CYS A 123 29.08 23.10 0.60
N GLU A 124 29.22 21.84 0.20
CA GLU A 124 30.51 21.19 -0.03
C GLU A 124 31.33 21.95 -1.09
N GLU A 125 30.70 22.37 -2.18
CA GLU A 125 31.34 23.13 -3.26
C GLU A 125 31.76 24.53 -2.82
N ALA A 126 30.93 25.23 -2.04
CA ALA A 126 31.29 26.52 -1.47
C ALA A 126 32.54 26.42 -0.57
N ILE A 127 32.65 25.34 0.23
CA ILE A 127 33.82 25.08 1.09
C ILE A 127 35.03 24.66 0.27
N ARG A 128 34.83 23.91 -0.83
CA ARG A 128 35.90 23.56 -1.77
C ARG A 128 36.53 24.81 -2.40
N LEU A 129 35.71 25.82 -2.71
CA LEU A 129 36.15 27.10 -3.28
C LEU A 129 36.80 28.01 -2.23
N ASP A 130 36.24 28.10 -1.03
CA ASP A 130 36.80 28.84 0.11
C ASP A 130 36.65 28.02 1.41
N PRO A 131 37.72 27.34 1.84
CA PRO A 131 37.71 26.53 3.07
C PRO A 131 37.48 27.33 4.36
N SER A 132 37.65 28.65 4.33
CA SER A 132 37.43 29.53 5.48
C SER A 132 36.02 30.11 5.53
N TYR A 133 35.16 29.75 4.56
CA TYR A 133 33.85 30.35 4.40
C TYR A 133 32.85 29.89 5.48
N VAL A 134 32.84 30.62 6.60
CA VAL A 134 32.09 30.33 7.83
C VAL A 134 30.62 29.99 7.58
N ARG A 135 29.94 30.75 6.71
CA ARG A 135 28.52 30.53 6.42
C ARG A 135 28.24 29.18 5.76
N ALA A 136 29.13 28.70 4.90
CA ALA A 136 28.97 27.41 4.26
C ALA A 136 29.18 26.27 5.28
N HIS A 137 30.18 26.39 6.15
CA HIS A 137 30.39 25.46 7.27
C HIS A 137 29.17 25.38 8.20
N HIS A 138 28.63 26.53 8.62
CA HIS A 138 27.44 26.56 9.47
C HIS A 138 26.22 25.88 8.82
N ARG A 139 25.97 26.16 7.53
CA ARG A 139 24.87 25.52 6.78
C ARG A 139 25.09 24.01 6.63
N LEU A 140 26.30 23.59 6.31
CA LEU A 140 26.63 22.18 6.15
C LEU A 140 26.55 21.41 7.47
N GLY A 141 27.02 22.01 8.57
CA GLY A 141 26.88 21.46 9.93
C GLY A 141 25.42 21.29 10.33
N SER A 142 24.58 22.31 10.08
CA SER A 142 23.14 22.23 10.32
C SER A 142 22.46 21.18 9.44
N LEU A 143 22.84 21.05 8.16
CA LEU A 143 22.32 20.01 7.27
C LEU A 143 22.68 18.62 7.76
N PHE A 144 23.95 18.38 8.11
CA PHE A 144 24.36 17.10 8.67
C PHE A 144 23.66 16.77 9.98
N LEU A 145 23.42 17.77 10.84
CA LEU A 145 22.64 17.58 12.06
C LEU A 145 21.19 17.15 11.76
N CYS A 146 20.50 17.84 10.83
CA CYS A 146 19.15 17.47 10.36
C CYS A 146 19.10 16.06 9.77
N LEU A 147 20.18 15.65 9.12
CA LEU A 147 20.32 14.31 8.57
C LEU A 147 20.78 13.27 9.60
N GLY A 148 21.02 13.65 10.86
CA GLY A 148 21.48 12.76 11.93
C GLY A 148 22.93 12.27 11.77
N GLN A 149 23.73 12.96 10.96
CA GLN A 149 25.14 12.68 10.70
C GLN A 149 26.02 13.46 11.69
N VAL A 150 26.01 13.01 12.95
CA VAL A 150 26.61 13.72 14.08
C VAL A 150 28.10 14.00 13.88
N GLU A 151 28.87 13.03 13.40
CA GLU A 151 30.32 13.21 13.24
C GLU A 151 30.66 14.26 12.17
N ASN A 152 30.00 14.19 11.01
CA ASN A 152 30.16 15.19 9.96
C ASN A 152 29.67 16.57 10.42
N ALA A 153 28.56 16.63 11.15
CA ALA A 153 28.05 17.88 11.72
C ALA A 153 29.08 18.51 12.68
N ARG A 154 29.70 17.71 13.56
CA ARG A 154 30.73 18.17 14.49
C ARG A 154 31.92 18.78 13.77
N GLN A 155 32.40 18.16 12.70
CA GLN A 155 33.54 18.65 11.92
C GLN A 155 33.28 20.06 11.35
N HIS A 156 32.04 20.33 10.90
CA HIS A 156 31.68 21.64 10.35
C HIS A 156 31.23 22.66 11.40
N ILE A 157 30.77 22.22 12.57
CA ILE A 157 30.46 23.12 13.70
C ILE A 157 31.75 23.58 14.40
N CYS A 158 32.71 22.66 14.60
CA CYS A 158 33.98 22.90 15.29
C CYS A 158 35.16 23.08 14.34
N PHE A 159 34.95 23.68 13.16
CA PHE A 159 36.01 23.84 12.16
C PHE A 159 37.11 24.81 12.64
N PRO A 160 38.36 24.66 12.15
CA PRO A 160 39.50 25.41 12.68
C PRO A 160 39.33 26.93 12.61
N GLY A 161 39.67 27.63 13.70
CA GLY A 161 39.66 29.09 13.76
C GLY A 161 38.30 29.73 14.07
N HIS A 162 37.27 28.94 14.36
CA HIS A 162 35.94 29.43 14.72
C HIS A 162 35.47 28.87 16.07
N GLN A 163 34.77 29.71 16.86
CA GLN A 163 34.11 29.24 18.08
C GLN A 163 32.68 28.76 17.74
N PRO A 164 32.34 27.49 18.01
CA PRO A 164 31.01 26.97 17.72
C PRO A 164 29.95 27.71 18.55
N GLN A 165 28.81 27.98 17.94
CA GLN A 165 27.68 28.57 18.66
C GLN A 165 27.16 27.59 19.71
N HIS A 166 26.94 28.07 20.94
CA HIS A 166 26.48 27.23 22.05
C HIS A 166 25.18 26.47 21.72
N ILE A 167 24.28 27.10 20.95
CA ILE A 167 22.99 26.49 20.56
C ILE A 167 23.20 25.27 19.64
N ASP A 168 24.05 25.40 18.62
CA ASP A 168 24.31 24.31 17.66
C ASP A 168 25.02 23.16 18.35
N MET A 169 25.96 23.47 19.24
CA MET A 169 26.68 22.47 20.03
C MET A 169 25.74 21.71 20.97
N THR A 170 24.82 22.42 21.65
CA THR A 170 23.82 21.79 22.53
C THR A 170 22.89 20.84 21.75
N LYS A 171 22.44 21.24 20.55
CA LYS A 171 21.61 20.37 19.70
C LYS A 171 22.38 19.15 19.22
N LEU A 172 23.63 19.35 18.79
CA LEU A 172 24.51 18.27 18.35
C LEU A 172 24.72 17.22 19.46
N GLU A 173 25.04 17.64 20.68
CA GLU A 173 25.22 16.74 21.84
C GLU A 173 23.95 15.96 22.18
N ARG A 174 22.78 16.60 22.07
CA ARG A 174 21.49 15.91 22.28
C ARG A 174 21.24 14.84 21.22
N VAL A 175 21.41 15.17 19.95
CA VAL A 175 21.24 14.21 18.85
C VAL A 175 22.25 13.06 19.00
N GLU A 176 23.51 13.36 19.26
CA GLU A 176 24.56 12.36 19.52
C GLU A 176 24.20 11.39 20.64
N LYS A 177 23.78 11.94 21.78
CA LYS A 177 23.36 11.13 22.94
C LYS A 177 22.26 10.15 22.56
N HIS A 178 21.22 10.62 21.87
CA HIS A 178 20.10 9.78 21.48
C HIS A 178 20.50 8.76 20.41
N VAL A 179 21.31 9.13 19.42
CA VAL A 179 21.86 8.20 18.41
C VAL A 179 22.73 7.11 19.05
N GLY A 180 23.59 7.47 20.02
CA GLY A 180 24.39 6.52 20.78
C GLY A 180 23.54 5.53 21.56
N LYS A 181 22.48 6.01 22.20
CA LYS A 181 21.53 5.13 22.90
C LYS A 181 20.72 4.24 21.96
N CYS A 182 20.42 4.67 20.73
CA CYS A 182 19.83 3.78 19.72
C CYS A 182 20.75 2.57 19.43
N ASN A 183 22.06 2.78 19.38
CA ASN A 183 23.05 1.71 19.22
C ASN A 183 23.06 0.74 20.40
N ASP A 184 23.03 1.27 21.62
CA ASP A 184 22.94 0.45 22.82
C ASP A 184 21.63 -0.36 22.88
N ALA A 185 20.51 0.29 22.59
CA ALA A 185 19.18 -0.32 22.59
C ALA A 185 19.08 -1.44 21.54
N ARG A 186 19.58 -1.21 20.32
CA ARG A 186 19.64 -2.25 19.27
C ARG A 186 20.48 -3.45 19.73
N ARG A 187 21.67 -3.20 20.28
CA ARG A 187 22.58 -4.25 20.78
C ARG A 187 21.93 -5.09 21.89
N LEU A 188 21.19 -4.43 22.79
CA LEU A 188 20.46 -5.07 23.89
C LEU A 188 19.10 -5.66 23.46
N ARG A 189 18.70 -5.48 22.19
CA ARG A 189 17.37 -5.82 21.66
C ARG A 189 16.21 -5.15 22.41
N ASP A 190 16.45 -3.98 23.00
CA ASP A 190 15.39 -3.12 23.54
C ASP A 190 14.77 -2.27 22.43
N TRP A 191 13.85 -2.87 21.67
CA TRP A 191 13.19 -2.21 20.55
C TRP A 191 12.31 -1.03 20.98
N ARG A 192 11.71 -1.09 22.18
CA ARG A 192 10.95 0.05 22.72
C ARG A 192 11.87 1.21 23.08
N GLY A 193 13.03 0.93 23.68
CA GLY A 193 14.06 1.94 23.92
C GLY A 193 14.58 2.56 22.63
N MET A 194 14.87 1.74 21.62
CA MET A 194 15.33 2.20 20.32
C MET A 194 14.32 3.13 19.65
N LEU A 195 13.02 2.81 19.70
CA LEU A 195 11.96 3.67 19.17
C LEU A 195 11.92 5.03 19.89
N ARG A 196 11.89 5.03 21.23
CA ARG A 196 11.87 6.27 22.03
C ARG A 196 13.08 7.16 21.78
N GLU A 197 14.27 6.57 21.73
CA GLU A 197 15.51 7.33 21.55
C GLU A 197 15.62 7.86 20.10
N ALA A 198 15.13 7.12 19.11
CA ALA A 198 15.05 7.62 17.73
C ALA A 198 14.08 8.81 17.60
N ASP A 199 12.91 8.74 18.24
CA ASP A 199 11.95 9.86 18.26
C ASP A 199 12.54 11.09 18.99
N ALA A 200 13.28 10.87 20.07
CA ALA A 200 13.95 11.95 20.82
C ALA A 200 15.09 12.60 20.02
N ALA A 201 15.82 11.83 19.21
CA ALA A 201 16.84 12.36 18.28
C ALA A 201 16.20 13.23 17.19
N ILE A 202 15.10 12.75 16.58
CA ILE A 202 14.31 13.50 15.59
C ILE A 202 13.82 14.82 16.20
N ALA A 203 13.22 14.77 17.39
CA ALA A 203 12.73 15.96 18.10
C ALA A 203 13.85 16.93 18.53
N SER A 204 15.08 16.43 18.68
CA SER A 204 16.25 17.25 19.03
C SER A 204 16.92 17.93 17.82
N GLY A 205 16.44 17.67 16.60
CA GLY A 205 16.87 18.38 15.39
C GLY A 205 17.28 17.48 14.23
N ALA A 206 17.22 16.15 14.35
CA ALA A 206 17.54 15.20 13.28
C ALA A 206 16.29 14.76 12.48
N ASP A 207 15.44 15.72 12.13
CA ASP A 207 14.10 15.50 11.57
C ASP A 207 14.08 14.96 10.14
N SER A 208 15.19 15.04 9.43
CA SER A 208 15.35 14.63 8.05
C SER A 208 16.26 13.41 7.91
N SER A 209 16.55 12.71 9.01
CA SER A 209 17.54 11.62 9.08
C SER A 209 16.99 10.27 8.59
N PRO A 210 17.39 9.78 7.40
CA PRO A 210 16.88 8.51 6.88
C PRO A 210 17.20 7.33 7.80
N GLN A 211 18.38 7.31 8.42
CA GLN A 211 18.77 6.24 9.32
C GLN A 211 17.96 6.19 10.61
N LEU A 212 17.52 7.34 11.16
CA LEU A 212 16.66 7.35 12.34
C LEU A 212 15.25 6.86 12.00
N PHE A 213 14.71 7.22 10.83
CA PHE A 213 13.45 6.62 10.36
C PHE A 213 13.58 5.11 10.13
N SER A 214 14.70 4.63 9.59
CA SER A 214 14.98 3.19 9.50
C SER A 214 15.14 2.54 10.87
N CYS A 215 15.71 3.22 11.87
CA CYS A 215 15.74 2.72 13.25
C CYS A 215 14.33 2.52 13.81
N ARG A 216 13.44 3.50 13.61
CA ARG A 216 12.04 3.40 14.03
C ARG A 216 11.35 2.23 13.34
N ALA A 217 11.48 2.12 12.01
CA ALA A 217 10.86 1.05 11.24
C ALA A 217 11.34 -0.34 11.68
N GLU A 218 12.63 -0.51 11.98
CA GLU A 218 13.13 -1.79 12.50
C GLU A 218 12.60 -2.09 13.91
N ALA A 219 12.59 -1.11 14.81
CA ALA A 219 12.04 -1.28 16.15
C ALA A 219 10.56 -1.69 16.09
N LEU A 220 9.75 -1.00 15.28
CA LEU A 220 8.32 -1.31 15.08
C LEU A 220 8.13 -2.72 14.50
N LEU A 221 8.94 -3.11 13.51
CA LEU A 221 8.90 -4.46 12.94
C LEU A 221 9.17 -5.52 14.01
N LYS A 222 10.16 -5.32 14.89
CA LYS A 222 10.49 -6.26 15.97
C LYS A 222 9.49 -6.25 17.13
N LEU A 223 8.64 -5.23 17.22
CA LEU A 223 7.52 -5.13 18.14
C LEU A 223 6.20 -5.65 17.56
N SER A 224 6.24 -6.29 16.38
CA SER A 224 5.07 -6.81 15.65
C SER A 224 4.07 -5.71 15.23
N GLN A 225 4.54 -4.48 15.03
CA GLN A 225 3.75 -3.35 14.53
C GLN A 225 4.06 -3.12 13.05
N LEU A 226 3.66 -4.05 12.20
CA LEU A 226 4.04 -4.09 10.78
C LEU A 226 3.46 -2.92 9.97
N ASP A 227 2.21 -2.53 10.23
CA ASP A 227 1.55 -1.44 9.51
C ASP A 227 2.24 -0.09 9.78
N ASP A 228 2.64 0.16 11.04
CA ASP A 228 3.39 1.35 11.43
C ASP A 228 4.81 1.33 10.84
N ALA A 229 5.47 0.16 10.84
CA ALA A 229 6.79 -0.02 10.23
C ALA A 229 6.76 0.26 8.71
N SER A 230 5.72 -0.22 8.01
CA SER A 230 5.52 0.01 6.58
C SER A 230 5.26 1.49 6.29
N SER A 231 4.37 2.12 7.07
CA SER A 231 4.04 3.54 6.93
C SER A 231 5.26 4.44 7.19
N GLY A 232 6.07 4.09 8.20
CA GLY A 232 7.32 4.76 8.51
C GLY A 232 8.34 4.73 7.38
N GLN A 233 8.36 3.68 6.54
CA GLN A 233 9.26 3.60 5.39
C GLN A 233 8.88 4.52 4.23
N SER A 234 7.60 4.76 4.02
CA SER A 234 7.14 5.73 3.02
C SER A 234 7.59 7.16 3.34
N ILE A 235 7.85 7.43 4.63
CA ILE A 235 8.27 8.76 5.14
C ILE A 235 9.79 8.93 5.09
N VAL A 236 10.58 7.86 4.91
CA VAL A 236 12.05 7.93 4.86
C VAL A 236 12.48 8.93 3.78
N PRO A 237 13.18 10.02 4.16
CA PRO A 237 13.60 11.04 3.20
C PRO A 237 14.47 10.43 2.10
N GLN A 238 14.05 10.60 0.85
CA GLN A 238 14.78 10.10 -0.32
C GLN A 238 15.90 11.06 -0.66
N ILE A 239 17.12 10.74 -0.24
CA ILE A 239 18.31 11.48 -0.65
C ILE A 239 18.80 10.84 -1.94
N LYS A 240 18.47 11.48 -3.06
CA LYS A 240 18.92 11.00 -4.37
C LYS A 240 20.40 11.35 -4.51
N PRO A 241 21.26 10.43 -4.97
CA PRO A 241 22.64 10.77 -5.27
C PRO A 241 22.67 11.61 -6.56
N PRO A 242 23.22 12.83 -6.59
CA PRO A 242 23.41 13.51 -7.87
C PRO A 242 24.70 13.03 -8.55
N LEU A 243 25.77 12.74 -7.81
CA LEU A 243 27.07 12.32 -8.36
C LEU A 243 27.80 11.43 -7.34
N ALA A 244 27.62 10.12 -7.50
CA ALA A 244 28.18 9.10 -6.62
C ALA A 244 29.71 9.05 -6.69
N ALA A 245 30.39 9.41 -5.58
CA ALA A 245 31.68 8.87 -5.09
C ALA A 245 32.28 9.73 -3.95
N SER A 246 31.96 11.02 -3.86
CA SER A 246 32.77 11.98 -3.07
C SER A 246 32.13 12.55 -1.80
N SER A 247 30.80 12.56 -1.65
CA SER A 247 30.19 13.19 -0.46
C SER A 247 30.49 12.39 0.82
N SER A 248 30.92 13.09 1.87
CA SER A 248 31.19 12.54 3.20
C SER A 248 29.95 11.86 3.82
N TYR A 249 28.76 12.27 3.39
CA TYR A 249 27.48 11.74 3.84
C TYR A 249 27.39 10.20 3.74
N PHE A 250 27.75 9.64 2.59
CA PHE A 250 27.52 8.22 2.26
C PHE A 250 28.57 7.26 2.87
N LYS A 251 29.65 7.79 3.46
CA LYS A 251 30.71 6.97 4.09
C LYS A 251 30.47 6.71 5.58
N SER A 252 29.46 7.35 6.17
CA SER A 252 29.09 7.20 7.56
C SER A 252 28.57 5.78 7.87
N LYS A 253 28.80 5.33 9.10
CA LYS A 253 28.34 4.02 9.57
C LYS A 253 27.38 4.16 10.75
N ILE A 254 26.37 3.30 10.76
CA ILE A 254 25.47 3.07 11.88
C ILE A 254 25.41 1.56 12.14
N PHE A 255 25.54 1.15 13.40
CA PHE A 255 25.58 -0.27 13.79
C PHE A 255 26.65 -1.10 13.04
N GLY A 256 27.76 -0.47 12.65
CA GLY A 256 28.84 -1.11 11.87
C GLY A 256 28.54 -1.29 10.38
N MET A 257 27.35 -0.89 9.91
CA MET A 257 26.94 -0.91 8.51
C MET A 257 27.01 0.50 7.92
N LEU A 258 27.30 0.64 6.63
CA LEU A 258 27.12 1.93 5.96
C LEU A 258 25.66 2.40 6.08
N THR A 259 25.46 3.67 6.41
CA THR A 259 24.13 4.26 6.63
C THR A 259 23.17 3.97 5.47
N GLU A 260 23.66 4.08 4.24
CA GLU A 260 22.88 3.81 3.04
C GLU A 260 22.47 2.33 2.95
N ALA A 261 23.41 1.41 3.18
CA ALA A 261 23.11 -0.03 3.22
C ALA A 261 22.10 -0.38 4.32
N TYR A 262 22.17 0.29 5.48
CA TYR A 262 21.25 0.07 6.59
C TYR A 262 19.80 0.41 6.25
N ILE A 263 19.57 1.48 5.48
CA ILE A 263 18.22 1.84 5.03
C ILE A 263 17.62 0.73 4.17
N TYR A 264 18.38 0.22 3.20
CA TYR A 264 17.95 -0.90 2.35
C TYR A 264 17.82 -2.21 3.13
N PHE A 265 18.68 -2.45 4.12
CA PHE A 265 18.62 -3.61 5.00
C PHE A 265 17.31 -3.67 5.79
N VAL A 266 16.88 -2.57 6.41
CA VAL A 266 15.60 -2.49 7.12
C VAL A 266 14.42 -2.57 6.14
N ARG A 267 14.52 -1.89 4.99
CA ARG A 267 13.51 -1.95 3.95
C ARG A 267 13.24 -3.38 3.49
N ALA A 268 14.29 -4.15 3.24
CA ALA A 268 14.19 -5.54 2.82
C ALA A 268 13.47 -6.41 3.86
N GLN A 269 13.72 -6.20 5.16
CA GLN A 269 13.03 -6.95 6.22
C GLN A 269 11.52 -6.65 6.25
N VAL A 270 11.12 -5.37 6.12
CA VAL A 270 9.70 -5.00 6.10
C VAL A 270 9.00 -5.50 4.84
N GLU A 271 9.63 -5.38 3.67
CA GLU A 271 9.06 -5.93 2.42
C GLU A 271 8.86 -7.45 2.53
N LEU A 272 9.77 -8.18 3.18
CA LEU A 272 9.61 -9.62 3.43
C LEU A 272 8.45 -9.91 4.40
N ALA A 273 8.32 -9.15 5.49
CA ALA A 273 7.24 -9.29 6.45
C ALA A 273 5.86 -8.98 5.84
N LEU A 274 5.80 -8.04 4.88
CA LEU A 274 4.63 -7.77 4.04
C LEU A 274 4.38 -8.86 2.98
N GLY A 275 5.24 -9.86 2.89
CA GLY A 275 5.12 -10.96 1.93
C GLY A 275 5.61 -10.65 0.52
N ARG A 276 6.32 -9.54 0.29
CA ARG A 276 6.80 -9.11 -1.03
C ARG A 276 8.21 -9.63 -1.31
N PHE A 277 8.35 -10.95 -1.38
CA PHE A 277 9.64 -11.67 -1.45
C PHE A 277 10.60 -11.14 -2.53
N GLU A 278 10.12 -10.89 -3.76
CA GLU A 278 10.97 -10.44 -4.87
C GLU A 278 11.52 -9.02 -4.64
N ASN A 279 10.67 -8.10 -4.17
CA ASN A 279 11.08 -6.75 -3.81
C ASN A 279 12.09 -6.79 -2.66
N ALA A 280 11.84 -7.65 -1.68
CA ALA A 280 12.70 -7.83 -0.53
C ALA A 280 14.10 -8.29 -0.96
N LEU A 281 14.19 -9.31 -1.83
CA LEU A 281 15.45 -9.81 -2.40
C LEU A 281 16.21 -8.74 -3.20
N LYS A 282 15.52 -8.02 -4.09
CA LYS A 282 16.12 -6.92 -4.86
C LYS A 282 16.70 -5.84 -3.94
N THR A 283 15.95 -5.49 -2.90
CA THR A 283 16.34 -4.44 -1.94
C THR A 283 17.58 -4.84 -1.13
N ILE A 284 17.64 -6.07 -0.62
CA ILE A 284 18.82 -6.52 0.14
C ILE A 284 20.05 -6.72 -0.76
N GLU A 285 19.87 -7.04 -2.05
CA GLU A 285 20.96 -7.06 -3.03
C GLU A 285 21.54 -5.66 -3.25
N THR A 286 20.71 -4.62 -3.28
CA THR A 286 21.18 -3.23 -3.28
C THR A 286 21.99 -2.91 -2.02
N ALA A 287 21.50 -3.29 -0.83
CA ALA A 287 22.26 -3.12 0.41
C ALA A 287 23.64 -3.81 0.36
N ARG A 288 23.69 -5.00 -0.26
CA ARG A 288 24.93 -5.76 -0.44
C ARG A 288 25.90 -5.10 -1.41
N GLN A 289 25.40 -4.47 -2.47
CA GLN A 289 26.25 -3.73 -3.41
C GLN A 289 26.88 -2.51 -2.73
N ILE A 290 26.14 -1.84 -1.84
CA ILE A 290 26.61 -0.67 -1.09
C ILE A 290 27.64 -1.07 -0.03
N ASP A 291 27.38 -2.11 0.77
CA ASP A 291 28.30 -2.58 1.81
C ASP A 291 28.62 -4.09 1.68
N PRO A 292 29.49 -4.49 0.72
CA PRO A 292 29.74 -5.91 0.42
C PRO A 292 30.39 -6.68 1.57
N ARG A 293 31.12 -5.99 2.45
CA ARG A 293 31.89 -6.56 3.56
C ARG A 293 31.05 -6.76 4.81
N ASN A 294 29.83 -6.24 4.86
CA ASN A 294 28.97 -6.38 6.03
C ASN A 294 28.39 -7.80 6.16
N ILE A 295 28.65 -8.43 7.30
CA ILE A 295 28.24 -9.81 7.58
C ILE A 295 26.72 -9.92 7.80
N GLU A 296 26.08 -8.92 8.43
CA GLU A 296 24.64 -8.96 8.69
C GLU A 296 23.84 -8.87 7.39
N VAL A 297 24.21 -7.96 6.48
CA VAL A 297 23.61 -7.87 5.13
C VAL A 297 23.78 -9.20 4.39
N SER A 298 24.95 -9.82 4.54
CA SER A 298 25.26 -11.10 3.91
C SER A 298 24.37 -12.24 4.38
N LEU A 299 24.24 -12.36 5.70
CA LEU A 299 23.45 -13.39 6.36
C LEU A 299 21.97 -13.20 6.05
N LEU A 300 21.48 -11.95 6.11
CA LEU A 300 20.09 -11.64 5.80
C LEU A 300 19.77 -12.02 4.34
N LEU A 301 20.59 -11.62 3.36
CA LEU A 301 20.40 -12.02 1.96
C LEU A 301 20.31 -13.54 1.81
N SER A 302 21.19 -14.29 2.47
CA SER A 302 21.17 -15.75 2.40
C SER A 302 19.88 -16.33 3.00
N ASN A 303 19.45 -15.84 4.16
CA ASN A 303 18.22 -16.28 4.80
C ASN A 303 17.00 -15.96 3.94
N MET A 304 16.92 -14.76 3.37
CA MET A 304 15.83 -14.35 2.50
C MET A 304 15.72 -15.21 1.24
N ARG A 305 16.86 -15.61 0.65
CA ARG A 305 16.89 -16.55 -0.49
C ARG A 305 16.35 -17.91 -0.12
N LEU A 306 16.77 -18.46 1.02
CA LEU A 306 16.30 -19.76 1.51
C LEU A 306 14.79 -19.72 1.84
N VAL A 307 14.33 -18.65 2.48
CA VAL A 307 12.91 -18.43 2.78
C VAL A 307 12.08 -18.32 1.49
N SER A 308 12.55 -17.57 0.50
CA SER A 308 11.89 -17.47 -0.81
C SER A 308 11.86 -18.81 -1.54
N GLN A 309 12.96 -19.57 -1.51
CA GLN A 309 13.04 -20.91 -2.11
C GLN A 309 12.11 -21.91 -1.40
N ALA A 310 12.01 -21.87 -0.08
CA ALA A 310 11.09 -22.68 0.69
C ALA A 310 9.63 -22.38 0.30
N ARG A 311 9.30 -21.09 0.11
CA ARG A 311 7.99 -20.66 -0.38
C ARG A 311 7.70 -21.16 -1.80
N THR A 312 8.62 -20.97 -2.75
CA THR A 312 8.39 -21.40 -4.14
C THR A 312 8.22 -22.91 -4.22
N ARG A 313 9.10 -23.67 -3.55
CA ARG A 313 8.99 -25.13 -3.43
C ARG A 313 7.65 -25.55 -2.82
N GLY A 314 7.23 -24.93 -1.72
CA GLY A 314 5.94 -25.22 -1.08
C GLY A 314 4.76 -24.90 -2.00
N ASN A 315 4.83 -23.81 -2.77
CA ASN A 315 3.80 -23.43 -3.72
C ASN A 315 3.67 -24.45 -4.86
N ASP A 316 4.79 -24.94 -5.39
CA ASP A 316 4.80 -25.92 -6.47
C ASP A 316 4.29 -27.28 -5.99
N LEU A 317 4.71 -27.73 -4.79
CA LEU A 317 4.18 -28.95 -4.17
C LEU A 317 2.68 -28.87 -3.91
N PHE A 318 2.17 -27.71 -3.49
CA PHE A 318 0.73 -27.50 -3.31
C PHE A 318 -0.04 -27.59 -4.64
N LYS A 319 0.49 -27.00 -5.72
CA LYS A 319 -0.10 -27.13 -7.06
C LYS A 319 -0.10 -28.58 -7.55
N SER A 320 0.89 -29.37 -7.15
CA SER A 320 0.95 -30.82 -7.40
C SER A 320 0.14 -31.65 -6.39
N GLU A 321 -0.70 -31.02 -5.56
CA GLU A 321 -1.55 -31.67 -4.53
C GLU A 321 -0.78 -32.47 -3.47
N ARG A 322 0.53 -32.29 -3.36
CA ARG A 322 1.40 -32.93 -2.37
C ARG A 322 1.42 -32.11 -1.08
N TYR A 323 0.27 -32.03 -0.42
CA TYR A 323 0.04 -31.09 0.69
C TYR A 323 0.93 -31.33 1.92
N THR A 324 1.25 -32.58 2.24
CA THR A 324 2.13 -32.92 3.37
C THR A 324 3.55 -32.42 3.16
N GLU A 325 4.10 -32.60 1.96
CA GLU A 325 5.43 -32.12 1.60
C GLU A 325 5.46 -30.60 1.46
N ALA A 326 4.37 -29.99 0.98
CA ALA A 326 4.21 -28.55 0.97
C ALA A 326 4.23 -27.99 2.41
N CYS A 327 3.57 -28.64 3.38
CA CYS A 327 3.66 -28.27 4.80
C CYS A 327 5.10 -28.28 5.31
N THR A 328 5.88 -29.31 4.95
CA THR A 328 7.29 -29.41 5.33
C THR A 328 8.10 -28.26 4.72
N ALA A 329 7.94 -27.98 3.42
CA ALA A 329 8.64 -26.88 2.76
C ALA A 329 8.33 -25.52 3.41
N TYR A 330 7.06 -25.22 3.72
CA TYR A 330 6.72 -23.98 4.43
C TYR A 330 7.27 -23.96 5.86
N SER A 331 7.29 -25.11 6.54
CA SER A 331 7.88 -25.22 7.88
C SER A 331 9.39 -24.97 7.85
N ASP A 332 10.08 -25.38 6.78
CA ASP A 332 11.49 -25.08 6.57
C ASP A 332 11.73 -23.57 6.45
N GLY A 333 10.89 -22.87 5.70
CA GLY A 333 10.92 -21.41 5.61
C GLY A 333 10.63 -20.73 6.96
N LEU A 334 9.63 -21.21 7.71
CA LEU A 334 9.25 -20.67 9.02
C LEU A 334 10.33 -20.89 10.11
N ARG A 335 11.20 -21.89 9.97
CA ARG A 335 12.37 -22.03 10.86
C ARG A 335 13.38 -20.91 10.68
N LEU A 336 13.45 -20.31 9.49
CA LEU A 336 14.35 -19.21 9.15
C LEU A 336 13.70 -17.84 9.39
N ASP A 337 12.39 -17.73 9.15
CA ASP A 337 11.59 -16.54 9.41
C ASP A 337 10.29 -16.88 10.17
N PRO A 338 10.37 -16.98 11.51
CA PRO A 338 9.21 -17.31 12.35
C PRO A 338 8.13 -16.22 12.39
N SER A 339 8.39 -15.03 11.84
CA SER A 339 7.45 -13.91 11.82
C SER A 339 6.83 -13.72 10.43
N ASN A 340 6.84 -14.74 9.57
CA ASN A 340 6.30 -14.65 8.23
C ASN A 340 4.82 -15.02 8.14
N SER A 341 3.93 -14.02 8.10
CA SER A 341 2.47 -14.23 8.01
C SER A 341 2.06 -15.01 6.76
N VAL A 342 2.76 -14.82 5.64
CA VAL A 342 2.44 -15.48 4.36
C VAL A 342 2.74 -16.98 4.41
N LEU A 343 3.88 -17.38 4.97
CA LEU A 343 4.21 -18.81 5.09
C LEU A 343 3.24 -19.54 6.02
N TYR A 344 2.87 -18.94 7.16
CA TYR A 344 1.83 -19.48 8.03
C TYR A 344 0.51 -19.67 7.29
N CYS A 345 0.07 -18.62 6.59
CA CYS A 345 -1.16 -18.68 5.81
C CYS A 345 -1.09 -19.81 4.76
N ASN A 346 -0.02 -19.89 3.96
CA ASN A 346 0.13 -20.94 2.95
C ASN A 346 0.17 -22.34 3.56
N ARG A 347 0.84 -22.53 4.71
CA ARG A 347 0.83 -23.81 5.44
C ARG A 347 -0.56 -24.14 6.00
N ALA A 348 -1.31 -23.15 6.49
CA ALA A 348 -2.71 -23.33 6.87
C ALA A 348 -3.58 -23.81 5.70
N ALA A 349 -3.25 -23.43 4.45
CA ALA A 349 -3.96 -23.90 3.26
C ALA A 349 -3.74 -25.41 3.05
N CYS A 350 -2.50 -25.87 3.24
CA CYS A 350 -2.17 -27.29 3.20
C CYS A 350 -2.91 -28.06 4.30
N TRP A 351 -2.93 -27.55 5.54
CA TRP A 351 -3.68 -28.17 6.63
C TRP A 351 -5.18 -28.27 6.36
N TYR A 352 -5.74 -27.20 5.78
CA TYR A 352 -7.14 -27.20 5.32
C TYR A 352 -7.35 -28.33 4.29
N LYS A 353 -6.51 -28.45 3.26
CA LYS A 353 -6.65 -29.53 2.27
C LYS A 353 -6.48 -30.94 2.86
N LEU A 354 -5.71 -31.08 3.92
CA LEU A 354 -5.51 -32.33 4.65
C LEU A 354 -6.62 -32.62 5.69
N ALA A 355 -7.67 -31.79 5.75
CA ALA A 355 -8.72 -31.86 6.75
C ALA A 355 -8.24 -31.78 8.22
N GLN A 356 -7.09 -31.16 8.44
CA GLN A 356 -6.52 -30.87 9.76
C GLN A 356 -6.88 -29.44 10.16
N TRP A 357 -8.17 -29.19 10.37
CA TRP A 357 -8.71 -27.83 10.51
C TRP A 357 -8.18 -27.10 11.75
N GLU A 358 -7.93 -27.80 12.85
CA GLU A 358 -7.38 -27.23 14.09
C GLU A 358 -5.98 -26.66 13.87
N LYS A 359 -5.14 -27.39 13.12
CA LYS A 359 -3.80 -26.92 12.75
C LYS A 359 -3.88 -25.72 11.79
N SER A 360 -4.86 -25.74 10.89
CA SER A 360 -5.13 -24.61 9.99
C SER A 360 -5.52 -23.36 10.78
N VAL A 361 -6.41 -23.46 11.76
CA VAL A 361 -6.80 -22.34 12.65
C VAL A 361 -5.60 -21.83 13.44
N SER A 362 -4.76 -22.72 13.99
CA SER A 362 -3.55 -22.35 14.72
C SER A 362 -2.58 -21.54 13.87
N ASP A 363 -2.28 -21.99 12.65
CA ASP A 363 -1.40 -21.25 11.73
C ASP A 363 -2.04 -19.92 11.28
N CYS A 364 -3.36 -19.87 11.08
CA CYS A 364 -4.04 -18.61 10.78
C CYS A 364 -3.97 -17.61 11.95
N ASN A 365 -4.09 -18.10 13.19
CA ASN A 365 -3.93 -17.26 14.38
C ASN A 365 -2.52 -16.65 14.46
N GLN A 366 -1.48 -17.43 14.14
CA GLN A 366 -0.12 -16.89 14.06
C GLN A 366 0.02 -15.84 12.96
N ALA A 367 -0.53 -16.11 11.77
CA ALA A 367 -0.50 -15.14 10.67
C ALA A 367 -1.22 -13.83 11.03
N LEU A 368 -2.35 -13.90 11.72
CA LEU A 368 -3.15 -12.74 12.15
C LEU A 368 -2.57 -12.02 13.37
N HIS A 369 -1.82 -12.72 14.22
CA HIS A 369 -1.05 -12.08 15.29
C HIS A 369 0.05 -11.17 14.72
N ILE A 370 0.68 -11.59 13.63
CA ILE A 370 1.72 -10.81 12.93
C ILE A 370 1.09 -9.71 12.06
N GLN A 371 0.04 -10.04 11.32
CA GLN A 371 -0.65 -9.12 10.41
C GLN A 371 -2.17 -9.21 10.63
N PRO A 372 -2.75 -8.38 11.51
CA PRO A 372 -4.17 -8.43 11.86
C PRO A 372 -5.11 -8.23 10.68
N SER A 373 -4.72 -7.38 9.72
CA SER A 373 -5.48 -7.06 8.50
C SER A 373 -5.33 -8.11 7.38
N TYR A 374 -4.73 -9.28 7.65
CA TYR A 374 -4.45 -10.25 6.60
C TYR A 374 -5.70 -11.03 6.16
N THR A 375 -6.42 -10.48 5.18
CA THR A 375 -7.69 -11.01 4.64
C THR A 375 -7.65 -12.49 4.25
N LYS A 376 -6.57 -12.97 3.63
CA LYS A 376 -6.45 -14.40 3.25
C LYS A 376 -6.36 -15.33 4.46
N ALA A 377 -5.71 -14.90 5.54
CA ALA A 377 -5.65 -15.68 6.77
C ALA A 377 -7.00 -15.66 7.50
N LEU A 378 -7.70 -14.51 7.52
CA LEU A 378 -9.07 -14.41 8.04
C LEU A 378 -10.03 -15.35 7.29
N LEU A 379 -10.03 -15.31 5.94
CA LEU A 379 -10.88 -16.18 5.11
C LEU A 379 -10.64 -17.66 5.41
N ARG A 380 -9.37 -18.03 5.56
CA ARG A 380 -8.98 -19.40 5.83
C ARG A 380 -9.33 -19.85 7.24
N ARG A 381 -9.19 -18.97 8.24
CA ARG A 381 -9.61 -19.25 9.61
C ARG A 381 -11.12 -19.43 9.69
N ALA A 382 -11.89 -18.54 9.05
CA ALA A 382 -13.34 -18.63 8.98
C ALA A 382 -13.79 -19.95 8.33
N ALA A 383 -13.20 -20.31 7.18
CA ALA A 383 -13.49 -21.56 6.50
C ALA A 383 -13.14 -22.80 7.35
N SER A 384 -12.02 -22.78 8.06
CA SER A 384 -11.64 -23.87 8.99
C SER A 384 -12.59 -23.97 10.18
N ASN A 385 -13.00 -22.84 10.77
CA ASN A 385 -13.97 -22.81 11.87
C ASN A 385 -15.34 -23.34 11.43
N MET A 386 -15.77 -23.05 10.20
CA MET A 386 -16.98 -23.64 9.61
C MET A 386 -16.89 -25.17 9.52
N LYS A 387 -15.70 -25.73 9.24
CA LYS A 387 -15.50 -27.20 9.22
C LYS A 387 -15.44 -27.82 10.61
N LEU A 388 -15.05 -27.05 11.62
CA LEU A 388 -15.03 -27.44 13.03
C LEU A 388 -16.36 -27.21 13.75
N GLU A 389 -17.37 -26.69 13.05
CA GLU A 389 -18.67 -26.32 13.64
C GLU A 389 -18.56 -25.24 14.73
N LEU A 390 -17.47 -24.47 14.72
CA LEU A 390 -17.26 -23.30 15.56
C LEU A 390 -17.91 -22.08 14.89
N TRP A 391 -19.25 -22.11 14.84
CA TRP A 391 -20.06 -21.17 14.05
C TRP A 391 -19.90 -19.72 14.52
N ALA A 392 -19.83 -19.49 15.83
CA ALA A 392 -19.69 -18.14 16.38
C ALA A 392 -18.34 -17.51 15.98
N GLU A 393 -17.26 -18.28 16.03
CA GLU A 393 -15.93 -17.88 15.60
C GLU A 393 -15.90 -17.56 14.10
N ALA A 394 -16.53 -18.41 13.28
CA ALA A 394 -16.62 -18.21 11.84
C ALA A 394 -17.40 -16.94 11.48
N VAL A 395 -18.55 -16.69 12.14
CA VAL A 395 -19.34 -15.46 11.94
C VAL A 395 -18.51 -14.22 12.25
N ARG A 396 -17.79 -14.18 13.39
CA ARG A 396 -16.93 -13.04 13.74
C ARG A 396 -15.89 -12.75 12.65
N ASP A 397 -15.22 -13.78 12.14
CA ASP A 397 -14.23 -13.61 11.08
C ASP A 397 -14.85 -13.11 9.77
N TYR A 398 -16.00 -13.66 9.39
CA TYR A 398 -16.72 -13.22 8.19
C TYR A 398 -17.31 -11.82 8.30
N GLU A 399 -17.69 -11.35 9.49
CA GLU A 399 -18.11 -9.97 9.73
C GLU A 399 -16.96 -8.98 9.52
N VAL A 400 -15.77 -9.29 10.06
CA VAL A 400 -14.57 -8.48 9.78
C VAL A 400 -14.28 -8.46 8.29
N LEU A 401 -14.29 -9.62 7.63
CA LEU A 401 -14.09 -9.70 6.18
C LEU A 401 -15.14 -8.93 5.39
N ARG A 402 -16.39 -8.90 5.85
CA ARG A 402 -17.48 -8.15 5.21
C ARG A 402 -17.26 -6.65 5.32
N SER A 403 -16.67 -6.18 6.42
CA SER A 403 -16.29 -4.77 6.58
C SER A 403 -15.12 -4.37 5.67
N GLU A 404 -14.13 -5.25 5.51
CA GLU A 404 -12.96 -5.03 4.64
C GLU A 404 -13.29 -5.20 3.15
N LEU A 405 -14.21 -6.11 2.82
CA LEU A 405 -14.61 -6.49 1.46
C LEU A 405 -16.14 -6.39 1.28
N PRO A 406 -16.71 -5.17 1.28
CA PRO A 406 -18.18 -4.98 1.26
C PRO A 406 -18.85 -5.47 -0.02
N ASN A 407 -18.12 -5.58 -1.13
CA ASN A 407 -18.64 -5.99 -2.43
C ASN A 407 -18.34 -7.45 -2.77
N ASP A 408 -17.71 -8.20 -1.87
CA ASP A 408 -17.40 -9.61 -2.10
C ASP A 408 -18.64 -10.48 -1.81
N LYS A 409 -19.19 -11.08 -2.89
CA LYS A 409 -20.37 -11.95 -2.82
C LYS A 409 -20.08 -13.27 -2.10
N GLU A 410 -18.88 -13.84 -2.25
CA GLU A 410 -18.53 -15.12 -1.64
C GLU A 410 -18.41 -14.97 -0.11
N VAL A 411 -17.86 -13.85 0.36
CA VAL A 411 -17.84 -13.49 1.78
C VAL A 411 -19.25 -13.30 2.32
N ALA A 412 -20.13 -12.63 1.58
CA ALA A 412 -21.52 -12.43 1.99
C ALA A 412 -22.28 -13.75 2.10
N GLU A 413 -22.12 -14.64 1.11
CA GLU A 413 -22.74 -15.97 1.11
C GLU A 413 -22.22 -16.81 2.27
N SER A 414 -20.90 -16.82 2.48
CA SER A 414 -20.27 -17.58 3.56
C SER A 414 -20.69 -17.08 4.95
N LEU A 415 -20.82 -15.76 5.13
CA LEU A 415 -21.35 -15.15 6.35
C LEU A 415 -22.79 -15.59 6.61
N PHE A 416 -23.64 -15.54 5.59
CA PHE A 416 -25.03 -15.96 5.70
C PHE A 416 -25.15 -17.44 6.07
N LEU A 417 -24.38 -18.31 5.42
CA LEU A 417 -24.32 -19.74 5.74
C LEU A 417 -23.84 -19.99 7.18
N ALA A 418 -22.84 -19.23 7.64
CA ALA A 418 -22.34 -19.32 9.02
C ALA A 418 -23.39 -18.89 10.04
N GLN A 419 -24.13 -17.80 9.77
CA GLN A 419 -25.22 -17.31 10.63
C GLN A 419 -26.38 -18.31 10.69
N VAL A 420 -26.76 -18.89 9.56
CA VAL A 420 -27.79 -19.94 9.51
C VAL A 420 -27.38 -21.17 10.32
N ALA A 421 -26.13 -21.61 10.17
CA ALA A 421 -25.59 -22.74 10.93
C ALA A 421 -25.56 -22.45 12.44
N LEU A 422 -25.17 -21.23 12.83
CA LEU A 422 -25.20 -20.79 14.23
C LEU A 422 -26.61 -20.84 14.81
N LYS A 423 -27.60 -20.24 14.14
CA LYS A 423 -29.02 -20.28 14.58
C LYS A 423 -29.53 -21.70 14.74
N LYS A 424 -29.23 -22.56 13.75
CA LYS A 424 -29.59 -23.99 13.80
C LYS A 424 -28.95 -24.70 15.00
N SER A 425 -27.69 -24.40 15.32
CA SER A 425 -27.00 -24.99 16.47
C SER A 425 -27.58 -24.55 17.82
N MET A 426 -28.23 -23.38 17.86
CA MET A 426 -28.94 -22.86 19.03
C MET A 426 -30.38 -23.41 19.18
N GLY A 427 -30.82 -24.29 18.27
CA GLY A 427 -32.15 -24.87 18.30
C GLY A 427 -33.26 -23.96 17.74
N GLU A 428 -32.89 -22.88 17.05
CA GLU A 428 -33.87 -22.02 16.36
C GLU A 428 -34.37 -22.68 15.06
N GLU A 429 -35.68 -22.61 14.80
CA GLU A 429 -36.24 -23.07 13.52
C GLU A 429 -35.80 -22.16 12.37
N VAL A 430 -34.90 -22.68 11.53
CA VAL A 430 -34.46 -22.02 10.30
C VAL A 430 -35.28 -22.56 9.13
N CYS A 431 -36.41 -21.94 8.82
CA CYS A 431 -37.19 -22.28 7.63
C CYS A 431 -36.57 -21.66 6.36
N ASN A 432 -36.03 -22.50 5.46
CA ASN A 432 -35.70 -22.21 4.05
C ASN A 432 -35.11 -20.82 3.73
N LEU A 433 -34.20 -20.32 4.57
CA LEU A 433 -33.44 -19.10 4.34
C LEU A 433 -32.53 -19.29 3.11
N LYS A 434 -32.93 -18.75 1.95
CA LYS A 434 -32.12 -18.70 0.73
C LYS A 434 -31.24 -17.45 0.75
N PHE A 435 -30.01 -17.57 0.25
CA PHE A 435 -29.13 -16.42 0.04
C PHE A 435 -29.67 -15.59 -1.14
N GLY A 436 -30.26 -14.43 -0.83
CA GLY A 436 -30.88 -13.51 -1.78
C GLY A 436 -29.91 -12.50 -2.41
N GLY A 437 -28.62 -12.83 -2.52
CA GLY A 437 -27.56 -11.94 -3.03
C GLY A 437 -27.53 -11.74 -4.55
N GLU A 438 -28.53 -12.26 -5.27
CA GLU A 438 -28.76 -11.96 -6.69
C GLU A 438 -30.22 -11.57 -6.93
N VAL A 439 -30.41 -10.57 -7.80
CA VAL A 439 -31.75 -10.13 -8.19
C VAL A 439 -32.30 -11.07 -9.26
N GLU A 440 -33.35 -11.82 -8.91
CA GLU A 440 -33.98 -12.76 -9.83
C GLU A 440 -34.95 -12.02 -10.76
N ILE A 441 -34.81 -12.22 -12.07
CA ILE A 441 -35.77 -11.69 -13.05
C ILE A 441 -36.89 -12.72 -13.21
N VAL A 442 -38.13 -12.30 -12.96
CA VAL A 442 -39.30 -13.17 -12.98
C VAL A 442 -40.25 -12.73 -14.08
N SER A 443 -40.60 -13.66 -14.96
CA SER A 443 -41.54 -13.42 -16.07
C SER A 443 -42.79 -14.31 -16.04
N GLY A 444 -42.75 -15.44 -15.33
CA GLY A 444 -43.89 -16.36 -15.19
C GLY A 444 -44.72 -16.10 -13.93
N LEU A 445 -46.05 -16.14 -14.03
CA LEU A 445 -46.95 -15.94 -12.89
C LEU A 445 -46.77 -17.02 -11.81
N GLU A 446 -46.56 -18.27 -12.20
CA GLU A 446 -46.32 -19.37 -11.26
C GLU A 446 -44.98 -19.23 -10.54
N GLN A 447 -43.92 -18.86 -11.27
CA GLN A 447 -42.60 -18.55 -10.70
C GLN A 447 -42.70 -17.37 -9.72
N PHE A 448 -43.44 -16.32 -10.08
CA PHE A 448 -43.69 -15.17 -9.21
C PHE A 448 -44.37 -15.57 -7.91
N ARG A 449 -45.48 -16.32 -8.00
CA ARG A 449 -46.21 -16.81 -6.82
C ARG A 449 -45.33 -17.70 -5.94
N ALA A 450 -44.54 -18.58 -6.53
CA ALA A 450 -43.60 -19.41 -5.79
C ALA A 450 -42.52 -18.59 -5.08
N ALA A 451 -41.98 -17.55 -5.73
CA ALA A 451 -40.93 -16.70 -5.18
C ALA A 451 -41.43 -15.82 -4.02
N ILE A 452 -42.62 -15.21 -4.13
CA ILE A 452 -43.19 -14.40 -3.04
C ILE A 452 -43.73 -15.25 -1.87
N SER A 453 -44.08 -16.52 -2.14
CA SER A 453 -44.53 -17.48 -1.13
C SER A 453 -43.38 -18.23 -0.47
N SER A 454 -42.13 -17.95 -0.88
CA SER A 454 -40.96 -18.52 -0.22
C SER A 454 -40.83 -17.96 1.21
N PRO A 455 -40.38 -18.78 2.19
CA PRO A 455 -40.20 -18.30 3.56
C PRO A 455 -39.21 -17.13 3.64
N GLY A 456 -39.59 -16.08 4.35
CA GLY A 456 -38.81 -14.84 4.47
C GLY A 456 -39.41 -13.67 3.69
N ALA A 457 -38.65 -12.57 3.61
CA ALA A 457 -39.09 -11.35 2.93
C ALA A 457 -38.61 -11.32 1.48
N SER A 458 -39.51 -10.94 0.57
CA SER A 458 -39.23 -10.74 -0.85
C SER A 458 -39.55 -9.31 -1.27
N VAL A 459 -38.59 -8.61 -1.86
CA VAL A 459 -38.75 -7.26 -2.41
C VAL A 459 -38.87 -7.38 -3.93
N VAL A 460 -40.01 -6.98 -4.47
CA VAL A 460 -40.29 -7.03 -5.91
C VAL A 460 -40.23 -5.64 -6.50
N HIS A 461 -39.32 -5.43 -7.45
CA HIS A 461 -39.24 -4.24 -8.27
C HIS A 461 -39.99 -4.44 -9.58
N PHE A 462 -41.13 -3.77 -9.73
CA PHE A 462 -41.86 -3.67 -10.99
C PHE A 462 -41.31 -2.49 -11.80
N LYS A 463 -40.74 -2.81 -12.98
CA LYS A 463 -40.07 -1.84 -13.86
C LYS A 463 -40.63 -1.89 -15.27
N ALA A 464 -40.32 -0.86 -16.06
CA ALA A 464 -40.46 -0.87 -17.52
C ALA A 464 -39.12 -0.50 -18.16
N ALA A 465 -38.76 -1.15 -19.27
CA ALA A 465 -37.45 -1.02 -19.92
C ALA A 465 -37.10 0.43 -20.33
N PHE A 466 -38.09 1.21 -20.75
CA PHE A 466 -37.90 2.57 -21.27
C PHE A 466 -38.19 3.68 -20.25
N ASN A 467 -38.36 3.34 -18.96
CA ASN A 467 -38.62 4.33 -17.91
C ASN A 467 -37.32 4.78 -17.21
N VAL A 468 -37.02 6.08 -17.28
CA VAL A 468 -35.78 6.68 -16.74
C VAL A 468 -35.66 6.51 -15.22
N GLN A 469 -36.77 6.65 -14.48
CA GLN A 469 -36.77 6.47 -13.02
C GLN A 469 -36.49 5.01 -12.64
N CYS A 470 -37.01 4.05 -13.41
CA CYS A 470 -36.72 2.62 -13.23
C CYS A 470 -35.23 2.31 -13.43
N TRP A 471 -34.58 2.93 -14.42
CA TRP A 471 -33.14 2.76 -14.65
C TRP A 471 -32.31 3.29 -13.49
N GLN A 472 -32.64 4.49 -12.99
CA GLN A 472 -31.95 5.13 -11.87
C GLN A 472 -32.05 4.31 -10.57
N ILE A 473 -33.25 3.83 -10.22
CA ILE A 473 -33.46 3.10 -8.96
C ILE A 473 -33.06 1.62 -9.05
N SER A 474 -32.98 1.04 -10.25
CA SER A 474 -32.56 -0.37 -10.44
C SER A 474 -31.16 -0.63 -9.91
N ALA A 475 -30.20 0.24 -10.21
CA ALA A 475 -28.81 0.10 -9.73
C ALA A 475 -28.74 0.16 -8.20
N PHE A 476 -29.55 1.03 -7.58
CA PHE A 476 -29.66 1.12 -6.13
C PHE A 476 -30.31 -0.15 -5.52
N SER A 477 -31.37 -0.66 -6.13
CA SER A 477 -31.98 -1.95 -5.74
C SER A 477 -30.99 -3.12 -5.81
N ASP A 478 -30.13 -3.15 -6.83
CA ASP A 478 -29.10 -4.19 -6.99
C ASP A 478 -28.02 -4.09 -5.90
N ALA A 479 -27.67 -2.87 -5.49
CA ALA A 479 -26.80 -2.63 -4.36
C ALA A 479 -27.44 -3.06 -3.02
N LEU A 480 -28.76 -2.84 -2.84
CA LEU A 480 -29.49 -3.30 -1.66
C LEU A 480 -29.55 -4.83 -1.57
N CYS A 481 -29.70 -5.53 -2.70
CA CYS A 481 -29.62 -6.98 -2.77
C CYS A 481 -28.25 -7.50 -2.27
N SER A 482 -27.17 -6.82 -2.66
CA SER A 482 -25.84 -7.12 -2.13
C SER A 482 -25.73 -6.83 -0.63
N LYS A 483 -26.42 -5.79 -0.12
CA LYS A 483 -26.36 -5.35 1.27
C LYS A 483 -27.22 -6.20 2.23
N TYR A 484 -28.36 -6.70 1.78
CA TYR A 484 -29.34 -7.46 2.57
C TYR A 484 -29.59 -8.86 1.99
N PRO A 485 -28.63 -9.80 2.12
CA PRO A 485 -28.73 -11.12 1.51
C PRO A 485 -29.79 -12.04 2.14
N SER A 486 -30.40 -11.65 3.25
CA SER A 486 -31.53 -12.36 3.86
C SER A 486 -32.88 -12.10 3.16
N ILE A 487 -32.92 -11.13 2.24
CA ILE A 487 -34.12 -10.74 1.50
C ILE A 487 -33.98 -11.18 0.03
N ASN A 488 -35.04 -11.77 -0.51
CA ASN A 488 -35.09 -12.11 -1.93
C ASN A 488 -35.45 -10.87 -2.76
N PHE A 489 -34.57 -10.43 -3.65
CA PHE A 489 -34.87 -9.34 -4.58
C PHE A 489 -35.32 -9.89 -5.92
N LEU A 490 -36.50 -9.47 -6.37
CA LEU A 490 -37.11 -9.86 -7.65
C LEU A 490 -37.27 -8.64 -8.55
N LYS A 491 -37.06 -8.80 -9.86
CA LYS A 491 -37.39 -7.81 -10.88
C LYS A 491 -38.46 -8.38 -11.81
N VAL A 492 -39.54 -7.64 -12.00
CA VAL A 492 -40.61 -7.96 -12.95
C VAL A 492 -40.70 -6.81 -13.94
N ASP A 493 -40.52 -7.12 -15.23
CA ASP A 493 -40.80 -6.14 -16.28
C ASP A 493 -42.31 -6.18 -16.60
N VAL A 494 -42.98 -5.04 -16.42
CA VAL A 494 -44.43 -4.97 -16.61
C VAL A 494 -44.83 -5.07 -18.08
N GLU A 495 -43.92 -4.74 -19.00
CA GLU A 495 -44.14 -4.86 -20.45
C GLU A 495 -43.98 -6.31 -20.91
N ASP A 496 -42.96 -7.01 -20.40
CA ASP A 496 -42.74 -8.42 -20.72
C ASP A 496 -43.70 -9.37 -20.00
N SER A 497 -44.30 -8.93 -18.89
CA SER A 497 -45.15 -9.77 -18.02
C SER A 497 -46.41 -9.07 -17.53
N PRO A 498 -47.32 -8.67 -18.46
CA PRO A 498 -48.53 -7.92 -18.13
C PRO A 498 -49.50 -8.71 -17.23
N VAL A 499 -49.43 -10.04 -17.27
CA VAL A 499 -50.25 -10.93 -16.42
C VAL A 499 -49.94 -10.72 -14.94
N ILE A 500 -48.65 -10.58 -14.59
CA ILE A 500 -48.22 -10.32 -13.20
C ILE A 500 -48.60 -8.90 -12.80
N ALA A 501 -48.35 -7.91 -13.68
CA ALA A 501 -48.69 -6.51 -13.42
C ALA A 501 -50.20 -6.33 -13.15
N ASN A 502 -51.06 -7.00 -13.93
CA ASN A 502 -52.51 -6.98 -13.73
C ASN A 502 -52.92 -7.71 -12.44
N ALA A 503 -52.34 -8.87 -12.15
CA ALA A 503 -52.64 -9.62 -10.91
C ALA A 503 -52.28 -8.82 -9.65
N GLU A 504 -51.17 -8.08 -9.69
CA GLU A 504 -50.69 -7.25 -8.58
C GLU A 504 -51.20 -5.80 -8.62
N ASN A 505 -52.06 -5.44 -9.57
CA ASN A 505 -52.61 -4.09 -9.76
C ASN A 505 -51.54 -2.98 -9.92
N VAL A 506 -50.46 -3.25 -10.64
CA VAL A 506 -49.39 -2.28 -10.91
C VAL A 506 -49.75 -1.42 -12.12
N ARG A 507 -50.01 -0.13 -11.89
CA ARG A 507 -50.35 0.87 -12.93
C ARG A 507 -49.25 1.89 -13.19
N THR A 508 -48.32 2.05 -12.25
CA THR A 508 -47.26 3.06 -12.27
C THR A 508 -45.94 2.37 -11.96
N VAL A 509 -44.86 2.79 -12.61
CA VAL A 509 -43.50 2.26 -12.40
C VAL A 509 -42.50 3.41 -12.25
N PRO A 510 -41.44 3.26 -11.41
CA PRO A 510 -41.09 2.07 -10.63
C PRO A 510 -42.01 1.87 -9.43
N THR A 511 -42.50 0.64 -9.23
CA THR A 511 -43.25 0.26 -8.02
C THR A 511 -42.52 -0.87 -7.31
N PHE A 512 -42.37 -0.75 -6.00
CA PHE A 512 -41.77 -1.77 -5.14
C PHE A 512 -42.83 -2.37 -4.22
N LYS A 513 -42.89 -3.69 -4.13
CA LYS A 513 -43.76 -4.40 -3.18
C LYS A 513 -42.93 -5.34 -2.32
N ILE A 514 -43.20 -5.35 -1.01
CA ILE A 514 -42.55 -6.25 -0.06
C ILE A 514 -43.56 -7.31 0.34
N TYR A 515 -43.18 -8.58 0.20
CA TYR A 515 -43.95 -9.74 0.62
C TYR A 515 -43.24 -10.45 1.76
N LYS A 516 -44.00 -11.08 2.65
CA LYS A 516 -43.50 -12.00 3.67
C LYS A 516 -44.40 -13.22 3.71
N ASP A 517 -43.84 -14.40 3.48
CA ASP A 517 -44.55 -15.69 3.49
C ASP A 517 -45.84 -15.66 2.64
N GLY A 518 -45.75 -15.09 1.42
CA GLY A 518 -46.86 -14.99 0.47
C GLY A 518 -47.83 -13.82 0.71
N LYS A 519 -47.70 -13.08 1.81
CA LYS A 519 -48.56 -11.91 2.11
C LYS A 519 -47.86 -10.61 1.75
N ARG A 520 -48.56 -9.70 1.07
CA ARG A 520 -48.07 -8.36 0.79
C ARG A 520 -48.06 -7.52 2.05
N MET A 521 -46.89 -7.03 2.43
CA MET A 521 -46.65 -6.24 3.65
C MET A 521 -46.61 -4.74 3.35
N LYS A 522 -46.00 -4.33 2.24
CA LYS A 522 -45.84 -2.92 1.87
C LYS A 522 -45.86 -2.74 0.35
N GLU A 523 -46.36 -1.58 -0.09
CA GLU A 523 -46.28 -1.11 -1.48
C GLU A 523 -45.76 0.32 -1.49
N MET A 524 -44.86 0.61 -2.43
CA MET A 524 -44.19 1.90 -2.60
C MET A 524 -44.21 2.25 -4.08
N ILE A 525 -44.84 3.38 -4.43
CA ILE A 525 -44.97 3.84 -5.81
C ILE A 525 -43.97 4.99 -5.98
N CYS A 526 -43.03 4.84 -6.92
CA CYS A 526 -41.93 5.76 -7.17
C CYS A 526 -41.16 6.21 -5.90
N PRO A 527 -40.68 5.26 -5.05
CA PRO A 527 -40.00 5.63 -3.80
C PRO A 527 -38.67 6.36 -4.05
N SER A 528 -38.25 7.16 -3.07
CA SER A 528 -36.85 7.60 -3.02
C SER A 528 -35.93 6.44 -2.61
N PRO A 529 -34.62 6.51 -2.91
CA PRO A 529 -33.65 5.53 -2.42
C PRO A 529 -33.66 5.37 -0.90
N GLU A 530 -33.79 6.46 -0.13
CA GLU A 530 -33.81 6.37 1.34
C GLU A 530 -35.06 5.66 1.87
N GLU A 531 -36.21 5.89 1.25
CA GLU A 531 -37.47 5.24 1.62
C GLU A 531 -37.43 3.74 1.33
N LEU A 532 -36.87 3.35 0.18
CA LEU A 532 -36.70 1.96 -0.20
C LEU A 532 -35.76 1.25 0.78
N GLU A 533 -34.59 1.82 1.07
CA GLU A 533 -33.62 1.20 1.99
C GLU A 533 -34.17 1.07 3.42
N SER A 534 -34.83 2.11 3.93
CA SER A 534 -35.43 2.08 5.27
C SER A 534 -36.50 0.99 5.39
N SER A 535 -37.28 0.80 4.31
CA SER A 535 -38.29 -0.26 4.24
C SER A 535 -37.65 -1.63 4.19
N VAL A 536 -36.65 -1.85 3.33
CA VAL A 536 -35.91 -3.11 3.22
C VAL A 536 -35.29 -3.49 4.57
N ARG A 537 -34.66 -2.54 5.27
CA ARG A 537 -34.04 -2.76 6.58
C ARG A 537 -35.03 -3.22 7.65
N LEU A 538 -36.28 -2.74 7.63
CA LEU A 538 -37.33 -3.16 8.58
C LEU A 538 -37.70 -4.63 8.41
N TYR A 539 -37.58 -5.17 7.19
CA TYR A 539 -37.94 -6.54 6.87
C TYR A 539 -36.73 -7.48 6.72
N SER A 540 -35.51 -7.00 7.01
CA SER A 540 -34.27 -7.81 6.94
C SER A 540 -33.93 -8.57 8.22
N THR A 541 -34.57 -8.20 9.34
CA THR A 541 -34.49 -8.84 10.66
C THR A 541 -35.54 -9.94 10.80
#